data_AF-A0A7D7XBA8-F1
#
_entry.id   AF-A0A7D7XBA8-F1
#
_cell.length_a   1.000
_cell.length_b   1.000
_cell.length_c   1.000
_cell.angle_alpha   90.00
_cell.angle_beta   90.00
_cell.angle_gamma   90.00
#
_symmetry.space_group_name_H-M   'P 1'
#
loop_
_entity.id
_entity.type
_entity.pdbx_description
1 polymer ?
#
loop_
_entity_poly.entity_id
_entity_poly.type
_entity_poly.pdbx_seq_one_letter_code
_entity_poly.pdbx_strand_id
1 'polypeptide(L)'
;MEGLCEIKPPPHSRSAHAPDSSRCKSTWINNHIRCRLREETNVRATSKSISFVAVLALFAPALVAAHGQDSKASIDGRWDASLVNHGTVIPFRLDISGSGPSLKGTFYNGFQPYDGTTSATYNEGKLVLNIEHYLTTITATLQDGQLVGEVSSQSRASTSNYTFQASRHVESKVSAKDVPSIAGSWIIPLDAPSSKGEKAFRFIVEQHGAEVAASILRVDGDTGAYSGTYKDGKWVLSHFDGSRPGVIQVSLKSDGTLEVLQNNGRPRNAAPDAPTAGSNAAAYQPASAPAGDKQYAEPVDSRYASTLIAYRSDIAIAKGLPQPENYDTHTTVRDPNQKFTFDFPDVNGKLVSNDDPRFKGKVVLAIVTGTWCPNCHDEAQYLVQLDKKYRDKGLAIVALDFEEPEQQGSLEREKAFVKQYGVKYTYLIAGAPSEMWEKVPELVNLNTWPATVFIGRDGLVKGVHSGFASPASGKFNQQLKDEFTARIEQLLAERPTNQLAEESSAPDVGQQ
;
A
#
# COMPACT_ATOMS: atom_id res chain seq x y z
N MET A 1 18.37 -75.18 -27.69
CA MET A 1 19.39 -74.78 -28.67
C MET A 1 19.13 -73.31 -28.97
N GLU A 2 19.96 -72.36 -28.58
CA GLU A 2 21.21 -72.35 -27.79
C GLU A 2 21.08 -71.24 -26.71
N GLY A 3 21.89 -71.10 -25.65
CA GLY A 3 23.34 -70.85 -25.65
C GLY A 3 23.60 -69.41 -26.13
N LEU A 4 24.26 -68.51 -25.38
CA LEU A 4 25.27 -68.70 -24.32
C LEU A 4 25.16 -67.64 -23.20
N CYS A 5 25.62 -68.00 -22.00
CA CYS A 5 26.15 -67.05 -21.01
C CYS A 5 27.66 -66.86 -21.24
N GLU A 6 28.25 -65.78 -20.72
CA GLU A 6 29.64 -65.65 -20.17
C GLU A 6 29.93 -64.16 -19.88
N ILE A 7 30.78 -63.72 -18.94
CA ILE A 7 31.29 -64.35 -17.69
C ILE A 7 31.61 -63.23 -16.66
N LYS A 8 31.73 -63.58 -15.38
CA LYS A 8 32.21 -62.71 -14.28
C LYS A 8 33.18 -63.51 -13.40
N PRO A 9 34.32 -62.97 -12.96
CA PRO A 9 34.57 -62.86 -11.50
C PRO A 9 35.43 -61.64 -11.05
N PRO A 10 35.67 -61.45 -9.74
CA PRO A 10 36.39 -60.31 -9.11
C PRO A 10 37.68 -60.83 -8.39
N PRO A 11 38.07 -60.48 -7.13
CA PRO A 11 37.99 -59.25 -6.30
C PRO A 11 39.34 -58.84 -5.63
N HIS A 12 39.38 -57.68 -4.95
CA HIS A 12 40.15 -57.39 -3.71
C HIS A 12 39.60 -56.05 -3.11
N SER A 13 39.27 -55.82 -1.82
CA SER A 13 39.73 -56.29 -0.49
C SER A 13 41.09 -55.71 -0.06
N ARG A 14 41.29 -55.06 1.09
CA ARG A 14 40.50 -54.85 2.34
C ARG A 14 40.63 -53.34 2.75
N SER A 15 40.40 -52.76 3.93
CA SER A 15 39.86 -53.02 5.30
C SER A 15 39.90 -51.65 6.01
N ALA A 16 39.05 -51.22 6.97
CA ALA A 16 37.83 -51.72 7.61
C ALA A 16 37.05 -50.45 8.13
N HIS A 17 36.15 -50.37 9.12
CA HIS A 17 35.59 -51.30 10.12
C HIS A 17 34.16 -50.84 10.52
N ALA A 18 33.62 -51.35 11.63
CA ALA A 18 32.27 -51.11 12.20
C ALA A 18 32.30 -51.55 13.69
N PRO A 19 31.26 -51.35 14.55
CA PRO A 19 29.87 -50.93 14.27
C PRO A 19 29.48 -49.66 15.12
N ASP A 20 28.27 -49.34 15.60
CA ASP A 20 27.00 -50.08 15.77
C ASP A 20 25.74 -49.16 15.78
N SER A 21 24.74 -49.51 16.60
CA SER A 21 23.36 -49.01 16.75
C SER A 21 23.24 -47.98 17.91
N SER A 22 22.07 -47.42 18.28
CA SER A 22 20.67 -47.77 18.04
C SER A 22 19.71 -46.54 18.11
N ARG A 23 18.41 -46.77 17.87
CA ARG A 23 17.33 -45.75 17.86
C ARG A 23 16.81 -45.42 19.27
N CYS A 24 16.24 -44.23 19.46
CA CYS A 24 14.89 -44.15 20.05
C CYS A 24 14.08 -42.88 19.67
N LYS A 25 12.77 -42.93 19.90
CA LYS A 25 11.82 -41.80 19.92
C LYS A 25 11.16 -41.79 21.32
N SER A 26 10.55 -40.68 21.75
CA SER A 26 9.10 -40.62 22.09
C SER A 26 8.64 -39.41 22.93
N THR A 27 7.41 -38.97 22.62
CA THR A 27 6.34 -38.30 23.39
C THR A 27 6.58 -37.58 24.73
N TRP A 28 5.89 -36.43 24.86
CA TRP A 28 5.47 -35.77 26.11
C TRP A 28 4.29 -36.49 26.80
N ILE A 29 4.24 -36.48 28.14
CA ILE A 29 3.04 -36.69 28.99
C ILE A 29 3.11 -35.76 30.23
N ASN A 30 1.95 -35.38 30.79
CA ASN A 30 1.73 -34.50 31.97
C ASN A 30 2.32 -35.08 33.29
N ASN A 31 2.48 -34.41 34.44
CA ASN A 31 1.50 -33.57 35.14
C ASN A 31 2.05 -32.96 36.48
N HIS A 32 1.32 -32.00 37.06
CA HIS A 32 1.33 -31.45 38.45
C HIS A 32 2.50 -31.68 39.46
N ILE A 33 2.85 -30.62 40.22
CA ILE A 33 2.48 -30.46 41.66
C ILE A 33 2.81 -29.03 42.17
N ARG A 34 2.06 -28.53 43.17
CA ARG A 34 2.35 -27.28 43.91
C ARG A 34 3.28 -27.59 45.10
N CYS A 35 4.20 -26.69 45.43
CA CYS A 35 4.55 -26.45 46.84
C CYS A 35 4.85 -24.97 47.10
N ARG A 36 4.78 -24.57 48.37
CA ARG A 36 4.79 -23.18 48.84
C ARG A 36 5.64 -23.10 50.11
N LEU A 37 6.70 -22.31 50.10
CA LEU A 37 7.38 -21.86 51.31
C LEU A 37 7.51 -20.33 51.31
N ARG A 38 7.53 -19.79 52.53
CA ARG A 38 7.57 -18.38 52.91
C ARG A 38 8.51 -18.32 54.09
N GLU A 39 9.47 -17.40 54.10
CA GLU A 39 10.20 -17.09 55.32
C GLU A 39 10.58 -15.61 55.37
N GLU A 40 10.54 -15.03 56.58
CA GLU A 40 10.69 -13.61 56.85
C GLU A 40 11.65 -13.39 58.03
N THR A 41 12.79 -12.75 57.80
CA THR A 41 13.63 -12.07 58.80
C THR A 41 14.43 -10.97 58.09
N ASN A 42 14.39 -9.65 58.36
CA ASN A 42 13.93 -8.78 59.45
C ASN A 42 15.04 -8.32 60.45
N VAL A 43 15.00 -7.01 60.81
CA VAL A 43 15.62 -6.32 61.97
C VAL A 43 17.12 -5.87 61.95
N ARG A 44 17.29 -4.52 62.01
CA ARG A 44 18.30 -3.63 62.67
C ARG A 44 19.82 -3.87 62.43
N ALA A 45 20.71 -2.89 62.17
CA ALA A 45 20.89 -1.45 62.53
C ALA A 45 21.56 -1.14 63.88
N THR A 46 22.69 -0.39 63.89
CA THR A 46 23.05 0.66 64.90
C THR A 46 24.23 1.56 64.47
N SER A 47 24.34 2.74 65.11
CA SER A 47 25.28 3.86 64.86
C SER A 47 26.53 3.87 65.76
N LYS A 48 27.63 4.50 65.29
CA LYS A 48 28.59 5.42 65.98
C LYS A 48 29.65 5.92 64.96
N SER A 49 30.21 7.14 64.91
CA SER A 49 30.57 8.21 65.88
C SER A 49 31.96 8.03 66.53
N ILE A 50 32.90 9.00 66.59
CA ILE A 50 32.98 10.43 66.20
C ILE A 50 34.49 10.83 66.04
N SER A 51 34.89 11.78 65.16
CA SER A 51 36.07 12.67 65.35
C SER A 51 36.24 13.82 64.32
N PHE A 52 36.90 14.90 64.74
CA PHE A 52 37.22 16.13 63.99
C PHE A 52 38.73 16.19 63.66
N VAL A 53 39.10 16.63 62.45
CA VAL A 53 40.31 17.44 62.18
C VAL A 53 39.97 18.44 61.07
N ALA A 54 40.38 19.70 61.23
CA ALA A 54 40.29 20.72 60.19
C ALA A 54 41.69 21.28 59.90
N VAL A 55 41.96 21.74 58.66
CA VAL A 55 42.90 22.82 58.30
C VAL A 55 43.02 22.99 56.77
N LEU A 56 43.37 24.21 56.34
CA LEU A 56 43.79 24.64 54.99
C LEU A 56 42.82 24.43 53.80
N ALA A 57 42.13 25.51 53.46
CA ALA A 57 41.71 25.75 52.09
C ALA A 57 42.92 26.21 51.24
N LEU A 58 43.10 25.60 50.07
CA LEU A 58 43.99 26.08 49.00
C LEU A 58 43.25 26.02 47.67
N PHE A 59 43.17 27.15 46.98
CA PHE A 59 42.64 27.20 45.62
C PHE A 59 43.67 26.66 44.63
N ALA A 60 43.35 25.51 44.02
CA ALA A 60 43.95 25.06 42.77
C ALA A 60 42.81 24.59 41.86
N PRO A 61 42.83 24.92 40.55
CA PRO A 61 41.74 24.55 39.67
C PRO A 61 41.77 23.04 39.43
N ALA A 62 40.81 22.32 40.01
CA ALA A 62 40.45 21.02 39.47
C ALA A 62 40.00 21.24 38.02
N LEU A 63 40.71 20.62 37.06
CA LEU A 63 40.08 20.33 35.79
C LEU A 63 38.93 19.37 36.10
N VAL A 64 37.74 19.94 36.29
CA VAL A 64 36.51 19.23 36.01
C VAL A 64 36.57 18.96 34.52
N ALA A 65 37.13 17.79 34.17
CA ALA A 65 36.85 17.15 32.91
C ALA A 65 35.34 16.95 32.90
N ALA A 66 34.65 17.92 32.31
CA ALA A 66 33.23 17.89 32.05
C ALA A 66 33.01 16.72 31.10
N HIS A 67 32.82 15.55 31.70
CA HIS A 67 32.17 14.44 31.05
C HIS A 67 30.79 14.97 30.74
N GLY A 68 30.64 15.49 29.52
CA GLY A 68 29.34 15.70 28.93
C GLY A 68 28.64 14.36 29.07
N GLN A 69 27.66 14.29 29.97
CA GLN A 69 26.64 13.29 29.81
C GLN A 69 25.93 13.70 28.53
N ASP A 70 26.33 13.08 27.43
CA ASP A 70 25.53 13.03 26.21
C ASP A 70 24.23 12.35 26.61
N SER A 71 23.30 13.17 27.10
CA SER A 71 21.94 12.81 27.40
C SER A 71 21.32 12.41 26.07
N LYS A 72 21.41 11.11 25.74
CA LYS A 72 21.06 10.50 24.44
C LYS A 72 19.89 11.27 23.82
N ALA A 73 20.22 12.15 22.88
CA ALA A 73 19.31 13.24 22.55
C ALA A 73 18.00 12.65 22.02
N SER A 74 16.92 12.93 22.75
CA SER A 74 15.63 12.31 22.47
C SER A 74 15.14 12.79 21.11
N ILE A 75 14.78 11.82 20.26
CA ILE A 75 14.17 12.07 18.95
C ILE A 75 12.64 12.07 18.99
N ASP A 76 12.05 11.78 20.15
CA ASP A 76 10.59 11.81 20.41
C ASP A 76 9.98 13.18 20.06
N GLY A 77 8.78 13.19 19.47
CA GLY A 77 8.05 14.38 19.00
C GLY A 77 8.03 14.56 17.47
N ARG A 78 7.39 15.66 17.04
CA ARG A 78 7.16 16.03 15.63
C ARG A 78 8.42 16.56 14.94
N TRP A 79 8.63 16.11 13.71
CA TRP A 79 9.69 16.58 12.81
C TRP A 79 9.08 17.09 11.50
N ASP A 80 9.63 18.22 11.02
CA ASP A 80 9.46 18.65 9.63
C ASP A 80 10.54 17.94 8.82
N ALA A 81 10.14 16.84 8.19
CA ALA A 81 10.98 16.00 7.36
C ALA A 81 10.89 16.41 5.89
N SER A 82 11.87 15.99 5.12
CA SER A 82 11.93 16.18 3.68
C SER A 82 12.78 15.11 3.02
N LEU A 83 12.45 14.82 1.76
CA LEU A 83 13.32 14.05 0.87
C LEU A 83 13.51 14.77 -0.45
N VAL A 84 14.58 14.46 -1.18
CA VAL A 84 14.85 15.04 -2.51
C VAL A 84 14.69 13.99 -3.60
N ASN A 85 13.73 14.22 -4.50
CA ASN A 85 13.45 13.38 -5.66
C ASN A 85 13.77 14.16 -6.95
N HIS A 86 14.79 13.74 -7.71
CA HIS A 86 15.27 14.44 -8.93
C HIS A 86 15.42 15.98 -8.77
N GLY A 87 16.01 16.43 -7.65
CA GLY A 87 16.20 17.84 -7.33
C GLY A 87 14.97 18.55 -6.75
N THR A 88 13.81 17.91 -6.72
CA THR A 88 12.60 18.40 -6.07
C THR A 88 12.60 18.05 -4.59
N VAL A 89 12.52 19.05 -3.72
CA VAL A 89 12.27 18.86 -2.29
C VAL A 89 10.80 18.50 -2.07
N ILE A 90 10.56 17.40 -1.37
CA ILE A 90 9.24 16.90 -0.98
C ILE A 90 9.21 16.89 0.54
N PRO A 91 8.65 17.94 1.19
CA PRO A 91 8.48 17.97 2.64
C PRO A 91 7.36 17.00 3.09
N PHE A 92 7.46 16.48 4.30
CA PHE A 92 6.41 15.67 4.93
C PHE A 92 6.51 15.73 6.45
N ARG A 93 5.40 15.46 7.14
CA ARG A 93 5.38 15.34 8.61
C ARG A 93 5.85 13.94 9.01
N LEU A 94 6.77 13.87 9.96
CA LEU A 94 7.17 12.63 10.63
C LEU A 94 7.07 12.83 12.15
N ASP A 95 6.17 12.10 12.80
CA ASP A 95 6.12 12.05 14.26
C ASP A 95 6.87 10.81 14.73
N ILE A 96 7.93 11.00 15.52
CA ILE A 96 8.67 9.90 16.14
C ILE A 96 8.21 9.77 17.59
N SER A 97 7.97 8.55 18.07
CA SER A 97 7.56 8.33 19.46
C SER A 97 8.02 6.99 20.03
N GLY A 98 8.06 6.88 21.35
CA GLY A 98 8.46 5.66 22.07
C GLY A 98 9.98 5.43 22.13
N SER A 99 10.41 4.25 22.57
CA SER A 99 11.83 3.93 22.71
C SER A 99 12.09 2.42 22.73
N GLY A 100 13.26 1.97 22.26
CA GLY A 100 13.59 0.55 22.19
C GLY A 100 12.52 -0.21 21.38
N PRO A 101 11.97 -1.34 21.89
CA PRO A 101 10.91 -2.09 21.21
C PRO A 101 9.57 -1.34 21.00
N SER A 102 9.36 -0.17 21.61
CA SER A 102 8.18 0.68 21.37
C SER A 102 8.45 1.92 20.53
N LEU A 103 9.68 2.09 20.03
CA LEU A 103 10.00 3.16 19.09
C LEU A 103 9.21 2.96 17.79
N LYS A 104 8.68 4.06 17.24
CA LYS A 104 8.03 4.09 15.93
C LYS A 104 8.15 5.45 15.25
N GLY A 105 8.01 5.44 13.93
CA GLY A 105 7.67 6.62 13.13
C GLY A 105 6.21 6.55 12.72
N THR A 106 5.51 7.69 12.72
CA THR A 106 4.14 7.82 12.22
C THR A 106 4.14 8.85 11.10
N PHE A 107 3.71 8.41 9.91
CA PHE A 107 3.54 9.22 8.71
C PHE A 107 2.12 9.78 8.65
N TYR A 108 1.79 10.56 7.62
CA TYR A 108 0.47 11.18 7.47
C TYR A 108 -0.06 11.06 6.04
N ASN A 109 -1.31 10.59 5.92
CA ASN A 109 -2.09 10.60 4.69
C ASN A 109 -3.13 11.73 4.82
N GLY A 110 -2.78 12.93 4.35
CA GLY A 110 -3.55 14.14 4.63
C GLY A 110 -3.46 14.52 6.12
N PHE A 111 -4.61 14.71 6.77
CA PHE A 111 -4.69 14.92 8.22
C PHE A 111 -4.66 13.62 9.04
N GLN A 112 -4.79 12.45 8.40
CA GLN A 112 -4.88 11.16 9.10
C GLN A 112 -3.49 10.58 9.39
N PRO A 113 -3.18 10.16 10.63
CA PRO A 113 -1.93 9.47 10.94
C PRO A 113 -1.93 8.07 10.31
N TYR A 114 -0.82 7.71 9.68
CA TYR A 114 -0.56 6.40 9.10
C TYR A 114 0.60 5.73 9.86
N ASP A 115 0.26 4.74 10.70
CA ASP A 115 1.21 3.99 11.52
C ASP A 115 1.85 2.84 10.71
N GLY A 116 2.52 3.21 9.61
CA GLY A 116 3.10 2.28 8.64
C GLY A 116 4.44 1.68 9.04
N THR A 117 5.11 2.15 10.10
CA THR A 117 6.42 1.64 10.50
C THR A 117 6.30 0.23 11.11
N THR A 118 6.83 -0.77 10.39
CA THR A 118 6.79 -2.18 10.79
C THR A 118 7.87 -2.53 11.81
N SER A 119 9.00 -1.80 11.80
CA SER A 119 10.03 -1.84 12.84
C SER A 119 10.86 -0.55 12.87
N ALA A 120 11.35 -0.17 14.04
CA ALA A 120 12.22 1.00 14.22
C ALA A 120 13.37 0.71 15.19
N THR A 121 14.51 1.36 15.01
CA THR A 121 15.61 1.36 15.98
C THR A 121 16.25 2.75 16.08
N TYR A 122 16.75 3.12 17.27
CA TYR A 122 17.57 4.32 17.47
C TYR A 122 18.72 3.99 18.42
N ASN A 123 19.92 3.89 17.85
CA ASN A 123 21.15 3.50 18.55
C ASN A 123 22.29 4.43 18.12
N GLU A 124 23.06 4.94 19.08
CA GLU A 124 24.29 5.71 18.83
C GLU A 124 24.09 6.89 17.83
N GLY A 125 22.94 7.57 17.95
CA GLY A 125 22.54 8.67 17.07
C GLY A 125 21.95 8.25 15.73
N LYS A 126 22.05 6.96 15.34
CA LYS A 126 21.46 6.41 14.11
C LYS A 126 20.03 5.92 14.33
N LEU A 127 19.10 6.54 13.63
CA LEU A 127 17.71 6.13 13.43
C LEU A 127 17.61 5.21 12.20
N VAL A 128 16.83 4.14 12.33
CA VAL A 128 16.32 3.34 11.20
C VAL A 128 14.81 3.14 11.38
N LEU A 129 14.03 3.46 10.35
CA LEU A 129 12.59 3.17 10.27
C LEU A 129 12.34 2.26 9.06
N ASN A 130 11.72 1.10 9.26
CA ASN A 130 11.35 0.18 8.19
C ASN A 130 9.84 0.19 7.96
N ILE A 131 9.46 0.06 6.70
CA ILE A 131 8.11 -0.05 6.19
C ILE A 131 8.11 -1.27 5.25
N GLU A 132 8.17 -2.47 5.85
CA GLU A 132 8.44 -3.74 5.14
C GLU A 132 7.47 -3.99 3.97
N HIS A 133 6.18 -3.68 4.14
CA HIS A 133 5.16 -3.87 3.10
C HIS A 133 5.29 -2.91 1.91
N TYR A 134 6.10 -1.84 2.01
CA TYR A 134 6.48 -0.99 0.88
C TYR A 134 7.96 -1.16 0.50
N LEU A 135 8.65 -2.19 1.03
CA LEU A 135 10.10 -2.40 0.88
C LEU A 135 10.91 -1.09 0.98
N THR A 136 10.61 -0.32 2.03
CA THR A 136 11.13 1.04 2.21
C THR A 136 11.75 1.20 3.59
N THR A 137 12.95 1.78 3.64
CA THR A 137 13.73 2.03 4.86
C THR A 137 14.26 3.46 4.85
N ILE A 138 13.97 4.21 5.92
CA ILE A 138 14.62 5.48 6.23
C ILE A 138 15.81 5.20 7.15
N THR A 139 17.00 5.64 6.79
CA THR A 139 18.19 5.60 7.65
C THR A 139 18.73 7.02 7.82
N ALA A 140 18.83 7.50 9.05
CA ALA A 140 19.31 8.85 9.34
C ALA A 140 20.15 8.90 10.61
N THR A 141 21.08 9.84 10.69
CA THR A 141 21.91 10.10 11.88
C THR A 141 21.57 11.48 12.43
N LEU A 142 21.44 11.60 13.75
CA LEU A 142 21.25 12.87 14.44
C LEU A 142 22.57 13.66 14.45
N GLN A 143 22.59 14.81 13.78
CA GLN A 143 23.72 15.73 13.64
C GLN A 143 23.22 17.16 13.87
N ASP A 144 23.83 17.89 14.80
CA ASP A 144 23.46 19.29 15.13
C ASP A 144 21.95 19.54 15.34
N GLY A 145 21.26 18.56 15.95
CA GLY A 145 19.82 18.61 16.23
C GLY A 145 18.90 18.24 15.05
N GLN A 146 19.47 17.88 13.90
CA GLN A 146 18.75 17.45 12.68
C GLN A 146 19.01 15.97 12.38
N LEU A 147 18.04 15.26 11.83
CA LEU A 147 18.23 13.90 11.33
C LEU A 147 18.61 13.97 9.85
N VAL A 148 19.78 13.45 9.48
CA VAL A 148 20.31 13.52 8.10
C VAL A 148 20.68 12.12 7.60
N GLY A 149 20.29 11.76 6.38
CA GLY A 149 20.61 10.47 5.77
C GLY A 149 19.87 10.23 4.45
N GLU A 150 19.21 9.07 4.34
CA GLU A 150 18.59 8.58 3.11
C GLU A 150 17.26 7.84 3.34
N VAL A 151 16.43 7.81 2.30
CA VAL A 151 15.30 6.88 2.14
C VAL A 151 15.62 5.95 0.98
N SER A 152 15.75 4.65 1.24
CA SER A 152 15.75 3.63 0.20
C SER A 152 14.33 3.08 0.07
N SER A 153 13.79 2.97 -1.15
CA SER A 153 12.41 2.54 -1.41
C SER A 153 12.34 1.73 -2.70
N GLN A 154 11.80 0.50 -2.65
CA GLN A 154 11.57 -0.31 -3.84
C GLN A 154 10.14 -0.16 -4.35
N SER A 155 10.00 0.71 -5.36
CA SER A 155 8.81 0.80 -6.21
C SER A 155 8.56 -0.51 -6.97
N ARG A 156 7.46 -0.57 -7.74
CA ARG A 156 7.07 -1.72 -8.56
C ARG A 156 8.24 -2.42 -9.25
N ALA A 157 9.00 -1.73 -10.11
CA ALA A 157 10.07 -2.32 -10.91
C ALA A 157 11.48 -1.77 -10.62
N SER A 158 11.65 -0.86 -9.65
CA SER A 158 12.97 -0.27 -9.36
C SER A 158 13.12 0.28 -7.94
N THR A 159 14.32 0.13 -7.40
CA THR A 159 14.76 0.76 -6.15
C THR A 159 15.17 2.21 -6.42
N SER A 160 14.67 3.12 -5.58
CA SER A 160 15.00 4.55 -5.59
C SER A 160 15.62 4.93 -4.24
N ASN A 161 16.74 5.67 -4.30
CA ASN A 161 17.37 6.26 -3.11
C ASN A 161 17.16 7.78 -3.14
N TYR A 162 16.53 8.32 -2.11
CA TYR A 162 16.34 9.76 -1.91
C TYR A 162 17.22 10.22 -0.74
N THR A 163 17.76 11.44 -0.78
CA THR A 163 18.31 12.03 0.45
C THR A 163 17.17 12.31 1.43
N PHE A 164 17.46 12.22 2.73
CA PHE A 164 16.52 12.50 3.83
C PHE A 164 17.12 13.57 4.75
N GLN A 165 16.32 14.58 5.09
CA GLN A 165 16.65 15.56 6.13
C GLN A 165 15.40 15.89 6.94
N ALA A 166 15.50 15.91 8.26
CA ALA A 166 14.42 16.35 9.13
C ALA A 166 14.91 17.25 10.27
N SER A 167 14.15 18.30 10.53
CA SER A 167 14.38 19.26 11.61
C SER A 167 13.24 19.25 12.62
N ARG A 168 13.47 19.77 13.83
CA ARG A 168 12.40 19.85 14.85
C ARG A 168 11.33 20.84 14.43
N HIS A 169 10.07 20.42 14.49
CA HIS A 169 8.95 21.23 14.02
C HIS A 169 8.80 22.53 14.81
N VAL A 170 8.50 23.63 14.11
CA VAL A 170 8.25 24.95 14.70
C VAL A 170 6.85 25.44 14.33
N GLU A 171 5.95 25.43 15.32
CA GLU A 171 4.54 25.81 15.19
C GLU A 171 4.38 27.22 14.60
N SER A 172 3.84 27.29 13.38
CA SER A 172 3.82 28.48 12.54
C SER A 172 2.43 29.13 12.49
N LYS A 173 2.27 30.29 13.14
CA LYS A 173 0.98 31.00 13.25
C LYS A 173 0.61 31.75 11.96
N VAL A 174 0.01 31.05 11.00
CA VAL A 174 -0.60 31.68 9.81
C VAL A 174 -1.96 32.31 10.18
N SER A 175 -2.20 33.55 9.74
CA SER A 175 -3.51 34.21 9.89
C SER A 175 -4.55 33.55 9.00
N ALA A 176 -5.60 32.97 9.58
CA ALA A 176 -6.70 32.36 8.83
C ALA A 176 -7.63 33.37 8.13
N LYS A 177 -7.48 34.69 8.40
CA LYS A 177 -8.37 35.73 7.81
C LYS A 177 -8.16 35.92 6.30
N ASP A 178 -6.96 35.64 5.83
CA ASP A 178 -6.47 36.02 4.51
C ASP A 178 -6.33 34.81 3.57
N VAL A 179 -6.88 33.66 4.00
CA VAL A 179 -6.80 32.37 3.28
C VAL A 179 -8.08 32.16 2.45
N PRO A 180 -8.00 31.91 1.13
CA PRO A 180 -9.16 31.55 0.33
C PRO A 180 -9.74 30.18 0.71
N SER A 181 -11.07 30.03 0.68
CA SER A 181 -11.72 28.73 0.85
C SER A 181 -11.71 27.93 -0.46
N ILE A 182 -10.92 26.86 -0.50
CA ILE A 182 -10.77 25.95 -1.64
C ILE A 182 -11.33 24.54 -1.39
N ALA A 183 -11.80 24.27 -0.16
CA ALA A 183 -12.50 23.04 0.24
C ALA A 183 -13.61 22.59 -0.74
N GLY A 184 -13.84 21.28 -0.82
CA GLY A 184 -14.89 20.67 -1.63
C GLY A 184 -14.33 19.81 -2.77
N SER A 185 -15.15 19.58 -3.81
CA SER A 185 -14.77 18.76 -4.96
C SER A 185 -14.71 19.57 -6.25
N TRP A 186 -13.63 19.37 -6.99
CA TRP A 186 -13.32 19.98 -8.27
C TRP A 186 -13.19 18.90 -9.34
N ILE A 187 -13.48 19.24 -10.60
CA ILE A 187 -13.24 18.42 -11.78
C ILE A 187 -12.06 19.01 -12.55
N ILE A 188 -11.09 18.18 -12.88
CA ILE A 188 -9.96 18.52 -13.76
C ILE A 188 -10.24 17.87 -15.12
N PRO A 189 -10.76 18.58 -16.14
CA PRO A 189 -10.75 18.08 -17.51
C PRO A 189 -9.31 17.92 -18.01
N LEU A 190 -9.08 16.99 -18.93
CA LEU A 190 -7.78 16.76 -19.55
C LEU A 190 -7.79 17.18 -21.03
N ASP A 191 -6.71 17.79 -21.50
CA ASP A 191 -6.57 18.25 -22.90
C ASP A 191 -6.60 17.07 -23.90
N ALA A 192 -6.12 15.91 -23.46
CA ALA A 192 -6.28 14.62 -24.13
C ALA A 192 -6.58 13.53 -23.08
N PRO A 193 -7.21 12.39 -23.44
CA PRO A 193 -7.45 11.30 -22.50
C PRO A 193 -6.18 10.79 -21.81
N SER A 194 -6.31 10.28 -20.58
CA SER A 194 -5.20 9.58 -19.92
C SER A 194 -4.85 8.28 -20.66
N SER A 195 -3.73 7.64 -20.28
CA SER A 195 -3.38 6.27 -20.75
C SER A 195 -4.41 5.18 -20.40
N LYS A 196 -5.48 5.52 -19.66
CA LYS A 196 -6.62 4.62 -19.37
C LYS A 196 -7.92 5.07 -20.05
N GLY A 197 -7.89 6.15 -20.84
CA GLY A 197 -9.06 6.70 -21.55
C GLY A 197 -9.85 7.77 -20.79
N GLU A 198 -9.47 8.04 -19.53
CA GLU A 198 -10.11 9.01 -18.65
C GLU A 198 -10.06 10.41 -19.26
N LYS A 199 -11.18 11.14 -19.30
CA LYS A 199 -11.25 12.52 -19.87
C LYS A 199 -11.23 13.62 -18.80
N ALA A 200 -11.39 13.25 -17.54
CA ALA A 200 -11.22 14.13 -16.40
C ALA A 200 -10.84 13.34 -15.14
N PHE A 201 -10.21 14.01 -14.19
CA PHE A 201 -10.03 13.53 -12.82
C PHE A 201 -10.89 14.35 -11.84
N ARG A 202 -10.97 13.87 -10.60
CA ARG A 202 -11.59 14.61 -9.50
C ARG A 202 -10.52 15.06 -8.52
N PHE A 203 -10.42 16.37 -8.26
CA PHE A 203 -9.59 16.90 -7.18
C PHE A 203 -10.46 17.15 -5.94
N ILE A 204 -10.05 16.63 -4.79
CA ILE A 204 -10.85 16.55 -3.57
C ILE A 204 -10.07 17.29 -2.48
N VAL A 205 -10.71 18.23 -1.79
CA VAL A 205 -10.02 19.18 -0.89
C VAL A 205 -10.74 19.25 0.46
N GLU A 206 -10.03 18.88 1.52
CA GLU A 206 -10.35 19.13 2.93
C GLU A 206 -9.51 20.32 3.41
N GLN A 207 -10.08 21.24 4.19
CA GLN A 207 -9.40 22.48 4.60
C GLN A 207 -9.69 22.85 6.05
N HIS A 208 -8.62 23.05 6.81
CA HIS A 208 -8.63 23.49 8.20
C HIS A 208 -7.94 24.86 8.31
N GLY A 209 -8.69 25.90 7.94
CA GLY A 209 -8.18 27.28 7.89
C GLY A 209 -7.08 27.44 6.84
N ALA A 210 -5.84 27.61 7.30
CA ALA A 210 -4.67 27.71 6.43
C ALA A 210 -4.20 26.35 5.89
N GLU A 211 -4.44 25.26 6.62
CA GLU A 211 -4.00 23.92 6.23
C GLU A 211 -5.00 23.25 5.29
N VAL A 212 -4.49 22.46 4.34
CA VAL A 212 -5.27 21.68 3.38
C VAL A 212 -4.72 20.27 3.32
N ALA A 213 -5.63 19.30 3.18
CA ALA A 213 -5.34 17.95 2.68
C ALA A 213 -6.12 17.75 1.38
N ALA A 214 -5.48 17.26 0.32
CA ALA A 214 -6.12 17.09 -0.97
C ALA A 214 -5.56 15.92 -1.79
N SER A 215 -6.42 15.31 -2.62
CA SER A 215 -6.10 14.16 -3.47
C SER A 215 -6.64 14.32 -4.89
N ILE A 216 -5.99 13.70 -5.87
CA ILE A 216 -6.49 13.55 -7.24
C ILE A 216 -7.00 12.12 -7.41
N LEU A 217 -8.31 11.94 -7.40
CA LEU A 217 -9.00 10.67 -7.63
C LEU A 217 -9.19 10.43 -9.13
N ARG A 218 -8.71 9.26 -9.57
CA ARG A 218 -8.70 8.72 -10.93
C ARG A 218 -9.47 7.41 -10.98
N VAL A 219 -9.62 6.81 -12.17
CA VAL A 219 -10.28 5.50 -12.36
C VAL A 219 -9.50 4.32 -11.73
N ASP A 220 -8.23 4.51 -11.38
CA ASP A 220 -7.41 3.54 -10.63
C ASP A 220 -7.22 3.92 -9.15
N GLY A 221 -8.14 4.70 -8.59
CA GLY A 221 -8.04 5.26 -7.24
C GLY A 221 -7.30 6.59 -7.21
N ASP A 222 -6.88 7.04 -6.03
CA ASP A 222 -6.30 8.37 -5.84
C ASP A 222 -4.77 8.39 -5.64
N THR A 223 -4.23 9.60 -5.46
CA THR A 223 -2.80 9.89 -5.27
C THR A 223 -2.27 9.60 -3.87
N GLY A 224 -3.14 9.25 -2.91
CA GLY A 224 -2.93 9.65 -1.52
C GLY A 224 -3.26 11.13 -1.32
N ALA A 225 -3.44 11.55 -0.07
CA ALA A 225 -3.63 12.96 0.27
C ALA A 225 -2.29 13.66 0.45
N TYR A 226 -2.05 14.63 -0.42
CA TYR A 226 -1.07 15.69 -0.21
C TYR A 226 -1.55 16.62 0.90
N SER A 227 -0.66 17.08 1.79
CA SER A 227 -1.00 18.06 2.83
C SER A 227 -0.01 19.22 2.89
N GLY A 228 -0.46 20.37 3.38
CA GLY A 228 0.37 21.56 3.54
C GLY A 228 -0.42 22.83 3.86
N THR A 229 0.29 23.92 4.10
CA THR A 229 -0.26 25.19 4.60
C THR A 229 -0.23 26.29 3.54
N TYR A 230 -1.23 27.18 3.55
CA TYR A 230 -1.26 28.37 2.72
C TYR A 230 -0.10 29.32 3.03
N LYS A 231 0.64 29.74 2.01
CA LYS A 231 1.72 30.72 2.09
C LYS A 231 1.92 31.43 0.76
N ASP A 232 2.21 32.73 0.80
CA ASP A 232 2.63 33.53 -0.37
C ASP A 232 1.70 33.37 -1.60
N GLY A 233 0.39 33.34 -1.36
CA GLY A 233 -0.66 33.27 -2.39
C GLY A 233 -1.12 31.86 -2.78
N LYS A 234 -0.47 30.79 -2.30
CA LYS A 234 -0.71 29.41 -2.74
C LYS A 234 -0.58 28.38 -1.61
N TRP A 235 -0.92 27.13 -1.90
CA TRP A 235 -0.52 25.98 -1.09
C TRP A 235 0.62 25.23 -1.79
N VAL A 236 1.57 24.73 -1.03
CA VAL A 236 2.48 23.64 -1.45
C VAL A 236 2.04 22.41 -0.67
N LEU A 237 1.45 21.44 -1.35
CA LEU A 237 0.88 20.24 -0.73
C LEU A 237 1.78 19.05 -1.09
N SER A 238 2.18 18.27 -0.09
CA SER A 238 3.13 17.17 -0.25
C SER A 238 2.66 15.88 0.42
N HIS A 239 3.06 14.75 -0.13
CA HIS A 239 2.67 13.41 0.31
C HIS A 239 3.93 12.53 0.43
N PHE A 240 4.04 11.82 1.54
CA PHE A 240 4.92 10.66 1.70
C PHE A 240 4.41 9.80 2.86
N ASP A 241 3.88 8.63 2.54
CA ASP A 241 3.32 7.63 3.46
C ASP A 241 4.26 6.43 3.70
N GLY A 242 5.49 6.50 3.18
CA GLY A 242 6.40 5.36 3.05
C GLY A 242 6.38 4.68 1.68
N SER A 243 5.55 5.13 0.73
CA SER A 243 5.48 4.58 -0.65
C SER A 243 5.59 5.63 -1.75
N ARG A 244 4.85 6.75 -1.65
CA ARG A 244 4.67 7.72 -2.75
C ARG A 244 5.21 9.10 -2.38
N PRO A 245 6.48 9.41 -2.68
CA PRO A 245 6.97 10.78 -2.58
C PRO A 245 6.36 11.65 -3.70
N GLY A 246 5.61 12.69 -3.35
CA GLY A 246 5.09 13.65 -4.34
C GLY A 246 4.77 15.03 -3.77
N VAL A 247 4.81 16.05 -4.62
CA VAL A 247 4.46 17.44 -4.29
C VAL A 247 3.70 18.11 -5.43
N ILE A 248 2.66 18.86 -5.08
CA ILE A 248 1.88 19.73 -5.96
C ILE A 248 1.84 21.16 -5.41
N GLN A 249 1.65 22.15 -6.28
CA GLN A 249 1.34 23.52 -5.84
C GLN A 249 -0.07 23.89 -6.31
N VAL A 250 -0.87 24.47 -5.43
CA VAL A 250 -2.28 24.81 -5.70
C VAL A 250 -2.48 26.30 -5.53
N SER A 251 -3.00 26.97 -6.55
CA SER A 251 -3.25 28.42 -6.55
C SER A 251 -4.67 28.71 -7.02
N LEU A 252 -5.45 29.45 -6.22
CA LEU A 252 -6.78 29.93 -6.66
C LEU A 252 -6.61 31.09 -7.65
N LYS A 253 -7.21 30.95 -8.83
CA LYS A 253 -7.18 31.96 -9.90
C LYS A 253 -8.36 32.92 -9.78
N SER A 254 -8.25 34.09 -10.42
CA SER A 254 -9.24 35.17 -10.36
C SER A 254 -10.57 34.86 -11.06
N ASP A 255 -10.62 33.84 -11.91
CA ASP A 255 -11.84 33.29 -12.52
C ASP A 255 -12.53 32.23 -11.63
N GLY A 256 -11.96 31.94 -10.46
CA GLY A 256 -12.44 30.93 -9.52
C GLY A 256 -11.91 29.51 -9.75
N THR A 257 -10.98 29.29 -10.70
CA THR A 257 -10.38 27.97 -10.97
C THR A 257 -9.21 27.62 -10.06
N LEU A 258 -9.04 26.32 -9.81
CA LEU A 258 -7.81 25.64 -9.40
C LEU A 258 -6.72 25.68 -10.47
N GLU A 259 -5.58 26.33 -10.26
CA GLU A 259 -4.34 25.90 -10.91
C GLU A 259 -3.63 24.90 -10.01
N VAL A 260 -3.43 23.67 -10.50
CA VAL A 260 -2.70 22.59 -9.81
C VAL A 260 -1.43 22.27 -10.61
N LEU A 261 -0.29 22.74 -10.12
CA LEU A 261 1.02 22.44 -10.69
C LEU A 261 1.51 21.10 -10.15
N GLN A 262 1.66 20.10 -11.02
CA GLN A 262 2.18 18.78 -10.65
C GLN A 262 3.70 18.73 -10.85
N ASN A 263 4.46 18.48 -9.77
CA ASN A 263 5.88 18.19 -9.93
C ASN A 263 6.10 16.69 -10.18
N ASN A 264 5.79 16.28 -11.41
CA ASN A 264 5.94 14.91 -11.87
C ASN A 264 7.41 14.58 -12.08
N GLY A 265 8.10 14.22 -10.99
CA GLY A 265 9.49 13.76 -10.93
C GLY A 265 9.75 12.40 -11.60
N ARG A 266 9.13 12.15 -12.75
CA ARG A 266 9.55 11.10 -13.69
C ARG A 266 10.40 11.77 -14.77
N PRO A 267 11.48 11.14 -15.26
CA PRO A 267 12.17 11.64 -16.44
C PRO A 267 11.18 11.66 -17.61
N ARG A 268 10.83 12.86 -18.10
CA ARG A 268 10.24 12.98 -19.43
C ARG A 268 11.33 12.60 -20.41
N ASN A 269 11.09 11.61 -21.27
CA ASN A 269 11.89 11.46 -22.47
C ASN A 269 11.73 12.75 -23.29
N ALA A 270 12.76 13.59 -23.31
CA ALA A 270 12.73 14.84 -24.04
C ALA A 270 12.68 14.52 -25.54
N ALA A 271 11.54 14.76 -26.17
CA ALA A 271 11.42 14.68 -27.62
C ALA A 271 12.28 15.79 -28.25
N PRO A 272 13.26 15.47 -29.11
CA PRO A 272 14.00 16.49 -29.83
C PRO A 272 13.10 17.13 -30.91
N ASP A 273 13.01 18.46 -30.86
CA ASP A 273 12.61 19.40 -31.91
C ASP A 273 11.41 19.00 -32.82
N ALA A 274 10.20 19.41 -32.43
CA ALA A 274 8.98 19.27 -33.24
C ALA A 274 8.46 20.62 -33.77
N PRO A 275 8.51 20.87 -35.11
CA PRO A 275 7.83 22.01 -35.74
C PRO A 275 6.33 21.74 -35.95
N THR A 276 5.61 22.75 -36.45
CA THR A 276 4.15 22.88 -36.30
C THR A 276 3.28 22.08 -37.28
N ALA A 277 2.21 21.50 -36.72
CA ALA A 277 0.84 21.33 -37.26
C ALA A 277 0.59 20.41 -38.48
N GLY A 278 -0.36 19.48 -38.29
CA GLY A 278 -1.01 18.70 -39.35
C GLY A 278 -2.08 17.77 -38.77
N SER A 279 -3.34 17.90 -39.19
CA SER A 279 -4.47 17.17 -38.63
C SER A 279 -4.90 15.97 -39.45
N ASN A 280 -5.16 14.82 -38.81
CA ASN A 280 -6.39 14.02 -38.97
C ASN A 280 -6.36 12.78 -38.06
N ALA A 281 -7.52 12.35 -37.55
CA ALA A 281 -7.67 11.17 -36.70
C ALA A 281 -8.34 10.02 -37.47
N ALA A 282 -7.84 8.79 -37.28
CA ALA A 282 -8.46 7.57 -37.81
C ALA A 282 -8.19 6.36 -36.88
N ALA A 283 -9.12 5.40 -36.92
CA ALA A 283 -9.35 4.30 -35.99
C ALA A 283 -8.15 3.42 -35.54
N TYR A 284 -8.30 2.87 -34.33
CA TYR A 284 -7.47 1.82 -33.72
C TYR A 284 -7.93 0.41 -34.14
N GLN A 285 -6.97 -0.47 -34.48
CA GLN A 285 -7.03 -1.94 -34.26
C GLN A 285 -5.60 -2.51 -34.10
N PRO A 286 -5.35 -3.52 -33.26
CA PRO A 286 -4.01 -4.05 -32.98
C PRO A 286 -3.72 -5.43 -33.60
N ALA A 287 -2.45 -5.70 -33.92
CA ALA A 287 -1.93 -7.07 -34.12
C ALA A 287 -0.39 -7.13 -33.97
N SER A 288 0.09 -8.16 -33.25
CA SER A 288 1.45 -8.76 -33.26
C SER A 288 2.68 -7.89 -33.62
N ALA A 289 3.58 -7.68 -32.65
CA ALA A 289 4.91 -7.12 -32.87
C ALA A 289 5.85 -8.08 -33.64
N PRO A 290 6.89 -7.53 -34.28
CA PRO A 290 8.25 -8.03 -34.04
C PRO A 290 9.21 -6.93 -33.56
N ALA A 291 10.29 -7.32 -32.90
CA ALA A 291 11.29 -6.40 -32.37
C ALA A 291 12.08 -5.68 -33.49
N GLY A 292 12.32 -4.39 -33.31
CA GLY A 292 13.16 -3.56 -34.17
C GLY A 292 13.11 -2.10 -33.72
N ASP A 293 14.27 -1.47 -33.59
CA ASP A 293 14.42 -0.15 -32.95
C ASP A 293 13.68 0.96 -33.70
N LYS A 294 12.49 1.30 -33.19
CA LYS A 294 11.75 2.51 -33.54
C LYS A 294 11.24 3.14 -32.27
N GLN A 295 11.87 4.24 -31.87
CA GLN A 295 11.49 5.05 -30.73
C GLN A 295 10.18 5.79 -31.04
N TYR A 296 9.05 5.10 -30.86
CA TYR A 296 7.75 5.76 -30.78
C TYR A 296 7.78 6.76 -29.63
N ALA A 297 7.43 8.01 -29.90
CA ALA A 297 7.12 8.95 -28.84
C ALA A 297 5.80 8.48 -28.20
N GLU A 298 5.89 7.98 -26.96
CA GLU A 298 4.72 7.63 -26.16
C GLU A 298 3.70 8.79 -26.17
N PRO A 299 2.39 8.52 -26.38
CA PRO A 299 1.39 9.56 -26.30
C PRO A 299 1.45 10.23 -24.92
N VAL A 300 1.39 11.56 -24.89
CA VAL A 300 1.51 12.33 -23.65
C VAL A 300 0.32 12.02 -22.75
N ASP A 301 0.51 11.08 -21.81
CA ASP A 301 -0.49 10.73 -20.80
C ASP A 301 -0.76 11.96 -19.92
N SER A 302 -1.90 12.62 -20.17
CA SER A 302 -2.33 13.85 -19.49
C SER A 302 -2.40 13.72 -17.97
N ARG A 303 -2.41 12.48 -17.43
CA ARG A 303 -2.15 12.21 -16.01
C ARG A 303 -0.90 12.92 -15.48
N TYR A 304 0.13 13.07 -16.32
CA TYR A 304 1.41 13.68 -15.95
C TYR A 304 1.63 15.09 -16.53
N ALA A 305 0.58 15.76 -17.00
CA ALA A 305 0.64 17.18 -17.37
C ALA A 305 1.13 18.02 -16.16
N SER A 306 2.10 18.92 -16.37
CA SER A 306 2.71 19.70 -15.28
C SER A 306 1.81 20.82 -14.72
N THR A 307 0.75 21.17 -15.45
CA THR A 307 -0.30 22.09 -15.00
C THR A 307 -1.64 21.41 -15.29
N LEU A 308 -2.52 21.39 -14.30
CA LEU A 308 -3.90 20.93 -14.41
C LEU A 308 -4.81 22.07 -13.96
N ILE A 309 -5.92 22.30 -14.67
CA ILE A 309 -6.92 23.31 -14.30
C ILE A 309 -8.16 22.62 -13.73
N ALA A 310 -8.53 22.99 -12.49
CA ALA A 310 -9.66 22.41 -11.77
C ALA A 310 -10.83 23.39 -11.71
N TYR A 311 -12.03 22.94 -12.04
CA TYR A 311 -13.29 23.70 -11.95
C TYR A 311 -14.13 23.16 -10.79
N ARG A 312 -14.83 24.03 -10.04
CA ARG A 312 -15.81 23.57 -9.02
C ARG A 312 -16.79 22.61 -9.67
N SER A 313 -17.17 21.51 -9.01
CA SER A 313 -17.91 20.41 -9.69
C SER A 313 -19.24 20.84 -10.30
N ASP A 314 -19.97 21.72 -9.63
CA ASP A 314 -21.19 22.37 -10.11
C ASP A 314 -20.92 23.23 -11.36
N ILE A 315 -19.88 24.07 -11.33
CA ILE A 315 -19.46 24.90 -12.47
C ILE A 315 -18.98 24.04 -13.65
N ALA A 316 -18.31 22.91 -13.39
CA ALA A 316 -17.86 21.97 -14.41
C ALA A 316 -19.04 21.30 -15.13
N ILE A 317 -20.04 20.85 -14.36
CA ILE A 317 -21.29 20.27 -14.88
C ILE A 317 -22.07 21.34 -15.66
N ALA A 318 -22.23 22.54 -15.13
CA ALA A 318 -22.93 23.65 -15.79
C ALA A 318 -22.25 24.13 -17.09
N LYS A 319 -20.93 23.93 -17.22
CA LYS A 319 -20.16 24.18 -18.45
C LYS A 319 -20.16 23.01 -19.44
N GLY A 320 -20.74 21.85 -19.08
CA GLY A 320 -20.70 20.64 -19.91
C GLY A 320 -19.29 20.04 -20.05
N LEU A 321 -18.39 20.28 -19.09
CA LEU A 321 -17.04 19.72 -19.13
C LEU A 321 -17.06 18.18 -18.95
N PRO A 322 -16.07 17.45 -19.51
CA PRO A 322 -15.91 16.03 -19.25
C PRO A 322 -15.93 15.70 -17.76
N GLN A 323 -16.62 14.62 -17.40
CA GLN A 323 -16.69 14.13 -16.02
C GLN A 323 -15.70 12.98 -15.82
N PRO A 324 -15.31 12.68 -14.56
CA PRO A 324 -14.48 11.52 -14.25
C PRO A 324 -15.10 10.21 -14.73
N GLU A 325 -14.25 9.24 -15.05
CA GLU A 325 -14.66 7.95 -15.62
C GLU A 325 -15.45 7.11 -14.61
N ASN A 326 -16.38 6.27 -15.11
CA ASN A 326 -17.24 5.47 -14.24
C ASN A 326 -16.60 4.13 -13.87
N TYR A 327 -16.25 3.97 -12.59
CA TYR A 327 -15.60 2.79 -12.03
C TYR A 327 -16.32 1.46 -12.32
N ASP A 328 -17.66 1.49 -12.32
CA ASP A 328 -18.52 0.30 -12.51
C ASP A 328 -18.71 -0.12 -13.99
N THR A 329 -18.22 0.69 -14.94
CA THR A 329 -18.31 0.40 -16.39
C THR A 329 -16.98 0.53 -17.13
N HIS A 330 -15.90 0.92 -16.45
CA HIS A 330 -14.57 1.06 -17.04
C HIS A 330 -13.97 -0.30 -17.43
N THR A 331 -13.95 -1.26 -16.49
CA THR A 331 -13.68 -2.67 -16.77
C THR A 331 -15.01 -3.43 -16.86
N THR A 332 -15.17 -4.28 -17.87
CA THR A 332 -16.40 -5.04 -18.11
C THR A 332 -16.14 -6.54 -18.26
N VAL A 333 -17.19 -7.37 -18.24
CA VAL A 333 -17.09 -8.82 -18.48
C VAL A 333 -17.31 -9.15 -19.95
N ARG A 334 -16.55 -10.10 -20.50
CA ARG A 334 -16.59 -10.54 -21.90
C ARG A 334 -17.88 -11.28 -22.28
N ASP A 335 -18.33 -12.17 -21.40
CA ASP A 335 -19.63 -12.84 -21.45
C ASP A 335 -20.18 -12.96 -20.01
N PRO A 336 -21.31 -12.31 -19.67
CA PRO A 336 -21.89 -12.38 -18.33
C PRO A 336 -22.47 -13.78 -17.98
N ASN A 337 -22.58 -14.68 -18.96
CA ASN A 337 -23.02 -16.06 -18.77
C ASN A 337 -21.85 -17.04 -18.56
N GLN A 338 -20.61 -16.59 -18.79
CA GLN A 338 -19.41 -17.35 -18.48
C GLN A 338 -19.10 -17.24 -16.97
N LYS A 339 -18.66 -18.34 -16.37
CA LYS A 339 -18.17 -18.33 -14.99
C LYS A 339 -16.78 -17.69 -14.92
N PHE A 340 -16.55 -16.89 -13.89
CA PHE A 340 -15.23 -16.37 -13.59
C PHE A 340 -14.36 -17.49 -13.02
N THR A 341 -13.22 -17.75 -13.65
CA THR A 341 -12.30 -18.82 -13.28
C THR A 341 -10.97 -18.28 -12.75
N PHE A 342 -10.30 -19.07 -11.91
CA PHE A 342 -8.94 -18.82 -11.45
C PHE A 342 -8.34 -20.14 -10.95
N ASP A 343 -7.04 -20.35 -11.14
CA ASP A 343 -6.30 -21.51 -10.66
C ASP A 343 -4.82 -21.14 -10.45
N PHE A 344 -4.46 -20.73 -9.23
CA PHE A 344 -3.17 -20.09 -8.94
C PHE A 344 -2.57 -20.60 -7.60
N PRO A 345 -1.23 -20.59 -7.45
CA PRO A 345 -0.57 -20.96 -6.21
C PRO A 345 -0.80 -19.92 -5.10
N ASP A 346 -0.94 -20.38 -3.85
CA ASP A 346 -0.80 -19.51 -2.68
C ASP A 346 0.68 -19.20 -2.37
N VAL A 347 0.94 -18.39 -1.33
CA VAL A 347 2.30 -18.02 -0.87
C VAL A 347 3.17 -19.20 -0.39
N ASN A 348 2.64 -20.43 -0.35
CA ASN A 348 3.34 -21.67 -0.03
C ASN A 348 3.51 -22.57 -1.28
N GLY A 349 3.09 -22.11 -2.47
CA GLY A 349 3.08 -22.89 -3.71
C GLY A 349 1.88 -23.86 -3.83
N LYS A 350 0.90 -23.81 -2.93
CA LYS A 350 -0.27 -24.70 -2.98
C LYS A 350 -1.31 -24.13 -3.94
N LEU A 351 -1.55 -24.84 -5.04
CA LEU A 351 -2.57 -24.50 -6.04
C LEU A 351 -3.98 -24.41 -5.40
N VAL A 352 -4.73 -23.37 -5.75
CA VAL A 352 -6.10 -23.07 -5.30
C VAL A 352 -6.90 -22.50 -6.46
N SER A 353 -8.08 -23.07 -6.71
CA SER A 353 -8.95 -22.67 -7.82
C SER A 353 -10.34 -22.20 -7.38
N ASN A 354 -11.12 -21.66 -8.31
CA ASN A 354 -12.54 -21.36 -8.13
C ASN A 354 -13.39 -22.60 -7.75
N ASP A 355 -12.88 -23.81 -7.96
CA ASP A 355 -13.56 -25.07 -7.65
C ASP A 355 -13.21 -25.63 -6.25
N ASP A 356 -12.25 -25.02 -5.54
CA ASP A 356 -11.88 -25.37 -4.16
C ASP A 356 -13.10 -25.21 -3.21
N PRO A 357 -13.42 -26.17 -2.31
CA PRO A 357 -14.64 -26.15 -1.48
C PRO A 357 -14.87 -24.88 -0.66
N ARG A 358 -13.84 -24.05 -0.45
CA ARG A 358 -13.94 -22.76 0.25
C ARG A 358 -14.80 -21.72 -0.49
N PHE A 359 -15.02 -21.88 -1.80
CA PHE A 359 -15.75 -20.94 -2.68
C PHE A 359 -17.13 -21.45 -3.13
N LYS A 360 -17.37 -22.76 -3.10
CA LYS A 360 -18.61 -23.38 -3.59
C LYS A 360 -19.87 -22.80 -2.90
N GLY A 361 -20.81 -22.29 -3.70
CA GLY A 361 -22.10 -21.75 -3.23
C GLY A 361 -22.01 -20.40 -2.50
N LYS A 362 -20.83 -19.77 -2.46
CA LYS A 362 -20.62 -18.46 -1.83
C LYS A 362 -20.69 -17.32 -2.82
N VAL A 363 -20.93 -16.13 -2.30
CA VAL A 363 -20.55 -14.88 -3.00
C VAL A 363 -19.03 -14.77 -2.92
N VAL A 364 -18.37 -14.45 -4.03
CA VAL A 364 -16.91 -14.28 -4.06
C VAL A 364 -16.57 -12.87 -4.52
N LEU A 365 -15.64 -12.22 -3.82
CA LEU A 365 -14.91 -11.06 -4.35
C LEU A 365 -13.56 -11.56 -4.85
N ALA A 366 -13.32 -11.46 -6.16
CA ALA A 366 -11.99 -11.69 -6.74
C ALA A 366 -11.33 -10.33 -6.99
N ILE A 367 -10.17 -10.11 -6.37
CA ILE A 367 -9.48 -8.82 -6.35
C ILE A 367 -8.23 -8.93 -7.23
N VAL A 368 -8.18 -8.20 -8.34
CA VAL A 368 -6.96 -8.08 -9.15
C VAL A 368 -6.07 -7.04 -8.47
N THR A 369 -4.90 -7.45 -7.96
CA THR A 369 -4.07 -6.67 -7.04
C THR A 369 -2.57 -6.82 -7.32
N GLY A 370 -1.77 -5.96 -6.69
CA GLY A 370 -0.31 -6.04 -6.58
C GLY A 370 0.12 -5.25 -5.35
N THR A 371 0.97 -5.80 -4.50
CA THR A 371 1.51 -5.16 -3.28
C THR A 371 2.50 -4.03 -3.58
N TRP A 372 2.92 -3.85 -4.83
CA TRP A 372 3.56 -2.61 -5.28
C TRP A 372 2.57 -1.44 -5.47
N CYS A 373 1.26 -1.66 -5.42
CA CYS A 373 0.23 -0.65 -5.68
C CYS A 373 -0.39 -0.12 -4.37
N PRO A 374 -0.12 1.14 -3.97
CA PRO A 374 -0.60 1.67 -2.69
C PRO A 374 -2.14 1.69 -2.55
N ASN A 375 -2.89 1.86 -3.64
CA ASN A 375 -4.35 1.84 -3.56
C ASN A 375 -4.90 0.44 -3.21
N CYS A 376 -4.14 -0.63 -3.49
CA CYS A 376 -4.44 -1.99 -3.01
C CYS A 376 -4.18 -2.15 -1.50
N HIS A 377 -3.32 -1.32 -0.89
CA HIS A 377 -3.07 -1.32 0.56
C HIS A 377 -4.24 -0.68 1.31
N ASP A 378 -4.80 0.40 0.76
CA ASP A 378 -6.02 1.04 1.27
C ASP A 378 -7.24 0.11 1.09
N GLU A 379 -7.34 -0.60 -0.04
CA GLU A 379 -8.40 -1.59 -0.26
C GLU A 379 -8.26 -2.81 0.67
N ALA A 380 -7.05 -3.36 0.85
CA ALA A 380 -6.84 -4.53 1.72
C ALA A 380 -7.25 -4.28 3.19
N GLN A 381 -6.99 -3.07 3.72
CA GLN A 381 -7.47 -2.66 5.04
C GLN A 381 -9.01 -2.70 5.15
N TYR A 382 -9.73 -2.47 4.06
CA TYR A 382 -11.19 -2.58 3.98
C TYR A 382 -11.65 -4.03 3.71
N LEU A 383 -10.98 -4.78 2.84
CA LEU A 383 -11.26 -6.20 2.57
C LEU A 383 -11.12 -7.07 3.82
N VAL A 384 -10.14 -6.78 4.70
CA VAL A 384 -10.00 -7.45 6.01
C VAL A 384 -11.20 -7.17 6.94
N GLN A 385 -11.81 -5.99 6.85
CA GLN A 385 -13.04 -5.67 7.57
C GLN A 385 -14.25 -6.40 6.97
N LEU A 386 -14.32 -6.53 5.64
CA LEU A 386 -15.37 -7.28 4.94
C LEU A 386 -15.30 -8.79 5.22
N ASP A 387 -14.12 -9.42 5.17
CA ASP A 387 -13.93 -10.83 5.57
C ASP A 387 -14.44 -11.04 7.01
N LYS A 388 -14.00 -10.20 7.96
CA LYS A 388 -14.44 -10.26 9.35
C LYS A 388 -15.96 -10.05 9.52
N LYS A 389 -16.63 -9.30 8.64
CA LYS A 389 -18.08 -8.99 8.71
C LYS A 389 -18.97 -10.03 8.02
N TYR A 390 -18.45 -10.74 7.00
CA TYR A 390 -19.27 -11.55 6.07
C TYR A 390 -18.75 -12.94 5.71
N ARG A 391 -17.49 -13.31 5.98
CA ARG A 391 -16.95 -14.65 5.63
C ARG A 391 -17.82 -15.77 6.17
N ASP A 392 -18.21 -15.64 7.45
CA ASP A 392 -19.02 -16.62 8.17
C ASP A 392 -20.52 -16.52 7.83
N LYS A 393 -20.91 -15.58 6.95
CA LYS A 393 -22.24 -15.42 6.34
C LYS A 393 -22.32 -15.92 4.89
N GLY A 394 -21.22 -16.47 4.36
CA GLY A 394 -21.17 -17.01 2.99
C GLY A 394 -20.52 -16.09 1.96
N LEU A 395 -19.74 -15.09 2.38
CA LEU A 395 -18.77 -14.42 1.52
C LEU A 395 -17.45 -15.22 1.48
N ALA A 396 -16.71 -15.13 0.39
CA ALA A 396 -15.29 -15.38 0.34
C ALA A 396 -14.59 -14.24 -0.41
N ILE A 397 -13.33 -13.98 -0.06
CA ILE A 397 -12.48 -13.04 -0.78
C ILE A 397 -11.24 -13.82 -1.26
N VAL A 398 -10.82 -13.52 -2.49
CA VAL A 398 -9.59 -14.04 -3.09
C VAL A 398 -8.83 -12.90 -3.77
N ALA A 399 -7.58 -12.70 -3.38
CA ALA A 399 -6.66 -11.84 -4.11
C ALA A 399 -5.97 -12.65 -5.23
N LEU A 400 -5.99 -12.07 -6.43
CA LEU A 400 -5.24 -12.49 -7.60
C LEU A 400 -4.10 -11.46 -7.73
N ASP A 401 -2.97 -11.78 -7.12
CA ASP A 401 -1.85 -10.85 -6.94
C ASP A 401 -0.84 -10.97 -8.08
N PHE A 402 -0.46 -9.84 -8.65
CA PHE A 402 0.45 -9.75 -9.79
C PHE A 402 1.67 -8.91 -9.43
N GLU A 403 2.81 -9.56 -9.28
CA GLU A 403 4.08 -8.99 -8.81
C GLU A 403 5.13 -9.04 -9.91
N GLU A 404 6.09 -8.10 -9.93
CA GLU A 404 7.12 -8.14 -10.97
C GLU A 404 8.03 -9.38 -10.80
N PRO A 405 8.59 -9.94 -11.89
CA PRO A 405 9.33 -11.21 -11.85
C PRO A 405 10.47 -11.25 -10.82
N GLU A 406 11.08 -10.11 -10.52
CA GLU A 406 12.16 -9.96 -9.54
C GLU A 406 11.68 -10.10 -8.08
N GLN A 407 10.39 -9.93 -7.81
CA GLN A 407 9.78 -9.98 -6.47
C GLN A 407 9.15 -11.36 -6.17
N GLN A 408 8.59 -12.02 -7.19
CA GLN A 408 7.96 -13.34 -7.08
C GLN A 408 8.87 -14.44 -6.48
N GLY A 409 10.20 -14.28 -6.56
CA GLY A 409 11.17 -15.27 -6.07
C GLY A 409 11.27 -15.38 -4.54
N SER A 410 11.17 -14.26 -3.81
CA SER A 410 11.21 -14.25 -2.34
C SER A 410 9.82 -14.14 -1.71
N LEU A 411 8.85 -13.59 -2.43
CA LEU A 411 7.54 -13.15 -1.92
C LEU A 411 7.65 -12.24 -0.68
N GLU A 412 8.67 -11.39 -0.61
CA GLU A 412 9.00 -10.60 0.57
C GLU A 412 7.97 -9.50 0.85
N ARG A 413 7.57 -8.73 -0.18
CA ARG A 413 6.59 -7.65 -0.02
C ARG A 413 5.21 -8.22 0.29
N GLU A 414 4.87 -9.34 -0.33
CA GLU A 414 3.64 -10.10 -0.21
C GLU A 414 3.49 -10.69 1.20
N LYS A 415 4.55 -11.30 1.74
CA LYS A 415 4.59 -11.78 3.13
C LYS A 415 4.50 -10.62 4.12
N ALA A 416 5.17 -9.48 3.85
CA ALA A 416 5.07 -8.28 4.68
C ALA A 416 3.67 -7.65 4.64
N PHE A 417 3.04 -7.58 3.48
CA PHE A 417 1.67 -7.08 3.26
C PHE A 417 0.62 -7.93 4.00
N VAL A 418 0.66 -9.25 3.81
CA VAL A 418 -0.24 -10.20 4.49
C VAL A 418 -0.09 -10.14 6.01
N LYS A 419 1.16 -10.01 6.49
CA LYS A 419 1.50 -9.79 7.91
C LYS A 419 0.96 -8.45 8.43
N GLN A 420 1.22 -7.34 7.74
CA GLN A 420 0.90 -5.98 8.18
C GLN A 420 -0.62 -5.78 8.31
N TYR A 421 -1.38 -6.14 7.27
CA TYR A 421 -2.83 -5.94 7.28
C TYR A 421 -3.60 -7.09 7.95
N GLY A 422 -2.90 -8.16 8.35
CA GLY A 422 -3.51 -9.32 9.00
C GLY A 422 -4.47 -10.07 8.07
N VAL A 423 -4.10 -10.21 6.79
CA VAL A 423 -4.92 -10.83 5.75
C VAL A 423 -5.19 -12.30 6.09
N LYS A 424 -6.47 -12.68 6.08
CA LYS A 424 -6.97 -14.04 6.36
C LYS A 424 -7.83 -14.63 5.26
N TYR A 425 -8.19 -13.83 4.27
CA TYR A 425 -8.80 -14.30 3.04
C TYR A 425 -7.75 -14.97 2.14
N THR A 426 -8.17 -15.58 1.02
CA THR A 426 -7.25 -16.33 0.16
C THR A 426 -6.36 -15.36 -0.61
N TYR A 427 -5.05 -15.57 -0.62
CA TYR A 427 -4.08 -14.72 -1.33
C TYR A 427 -3.25 -15.58 -2.27
N LEU A 428 -3.37 -15.34 -3.58
CA LEU A 428 -2.77 -16.16 -4.64
C LEU A 428 -1.82 -15.33 -5.50
N ILE A 429 -0.68 -15.92 -5.86
CA ILE A 429 0.31 -15.33 -6.76
C ILE A 429 -0.06 -15.75 -8.19
N ALA A 430 -0.66 -14.84 -8.95
CA ALA A 430 -1.28 -15.14 -10.24
C ALA A 430 -0.32 -15.02 -11.45
N GLY A 431 0.76 -14.25 -11.31
CA GLY A 431 1.80 -14.09 -12.33
C GLY A 431 2.41 -12.68 -12.35
N ALA A 432 3.07 -12.31 -13.43
CA ALA A 432 3.53 -10.94 -13.66
C ALA A 432 2.39 -10.04 -14.20
N PRO A 433 2.37 -8.72 -13.91
CA PRO A 433 1.32 -7.81 -14.40
C PRO A 433 1.18 -7.74 -15.92
N SER A 434 2.21 -8.15 -16.68
CA SER A 434 2.16 -8.30 -18.15
C SER A 434 1.31 -9.48 -18.61
N GLU A 435 1.19 -10.53 -17.79
CA GLU A 435 0.39 -11.72 -18.06
C GLU A 435 -1.09 -11.55 -17.70
N MET A 436 -1.47 -10.47 -17.00
CA MET A 436 -2.80 -10.26 -16.41
C MET A 436 -3.98 -10.56 -17.35
N TRP A 437 -3.90 -10.17 -18.64
CA TRP A 437 -4.96 -10.41 -19.62
C TRP A 437 -5.04 -11.86 -20.13
N GLU A 438 -3.96 -12.64 -19.99
CA GLU A 438 -3.96 -14.10 -20.21
C GLU A 438 -4.54 -14.82 -18.99
N LYS A 439 -4.18 -14.35 -17.78
CA LYS A 439 -4.58 -14.96 -16.51
C LYS A 439 -6.00 -14.61 -16.06
N VAL A 440 -6.59 -13.50 -16.53
CA VAL A 440 -7.97 -13.06 -16.23
C VAL A 440 -8.74 -12.71 -17.53
N PRO A 441 -8.90 -13.67 -18.45
CA PRO A 441 -9.39 -13.43 -19.80
C PRO A 441 -10.88 -13.05 -19.87
N GLU A 442 -11.67 -13.34 -18.84
CA GLU A 442 -13.08 -12.97 -18.72
C GLU A 442 -13.31 -11.45 -18.65
N LEU A 443 -12.29 -10.66 -18.33
CA LEU A 443 -12.40 -9.21 -18.21
C LEU A 443 -11.91 -8.47 -19.46
N VAL A 444 -12.56 -7.33 -19.73
CA VAL A 444 -12.31 -6.44 -20.87
C VAL A 444 -12.01 -5.04 -20.34
N ASN A 445 -10.99 -4.39 -20.90
CA ASN A 445 -10.45 -3.10 -20.41
C ASN A 445 -10.01 -3.13 -18.93
N LEU A 446 -9.60 -4.29 -18.43
CA LEU A 446 -8.89 -4.43 -17.16
C LEU A 446 -7.54 -3.71 -17.28
N ASN A 447 -7.41 -2.51 -16.72
CA ASN A 447 -6.16 -1.74 -16.72
C ASN A 447 -5.93 -0.94 -15.41
N THR A 448 -6.76 -1.20 -14.39
CA THR A 448 -6.75 -0.55 -13.08
C THR A 448 -6.24 -1.49 -12.00
N TRP A 449 -5.60 -0.91 -10.99
CA TRP A 449 -5.08 -1.63 -9.83
C TRP A 449 -5.51 -0.85 -8.57
N PRO A 450 -6.35 -1.42 -7.68
CA PRO A 450 -6.99 -2.73 -7.81
C PRO A 450 -8.08 -2.77 -8.89
N ALA A 451 -8.68 -3.96 -9.07
CA ALA A 451 -10.03 -4.10 -9.62
C ALA A 451 -10.79 -5.19 -8.83
N THR A 452 -11.96 -4.85 -8.28
CA THR A 452 -12.81 -5.78 -7.51
C THR A 452 -13.89 -6.38 -8.40
N VAL A 453 -13.88 -7.70 -8.57
CA VAL A 453 -14.90 -8.48 -9.31
C VAL A 453 -15.89 -9.06 -8.31
N PHE A 454 -17.18 -8.75 -8.47
CA PHE A 454 -18.26 -9.31 -7.68
C PHE A 454 -18.83 -10.55 -8.38
N ILE A 455 -18.78 -11.70 -7.73
CA ILE A 455 -19.17 -13.00 -8.29
C ILE A 455 -20.31 -13.61 -7.46
N GLY A 456 -21.37 -14.03 -8.13
CA GLY A 456 -22.56 -14.63 -7.50
C GLY A 456 -22.34 -16.08 -7.06
N ARG A 457 -23.32 -16.63 -6.32
CA ARG A 457 -23.31 -18.04 -5.84
C ARG A 457 -23.29 -19.08 -6.96
N ASP A 458 -23.62 -18.68 -8.19
CA ASP A 458 -23.57 -19.45 -9.42
C ASP A 458 -22.17 -19.50 -10.07
N GLY A 459 -21.28 -18.59 -9.68
CA GLY A 459 -19.95 -18.38 -10.26
C GLY A 459 -19.93 -17.34 -11.40
N LEU A 460 -21.03 -16.64 -11.67
CA LEU A 460 -21.12 -15.63 -12.72
C LEU A 460 -20.73 -14.24 -12.19
N VAL A 461 -20.11 -13.41 -13.04
CA VAL A 461 -19.78 -12.02 -12.71
C VAL A 461 -21.07 -11.18 -12.62
N LYS A 462 -21.25 -10.48 -11.50
CA LYS A 462 -22.39 -9.60 -11.20
C LYS A 462 -22.03 -8.12 -11.24
N GLY A 463 -20.74 -7.81 -11.39
CA GLY A 463 -20.20 -6.46 -11.57
C GLY A 463 -18.68 -6.45 -11.41
N VAL A 464 -18.04 -5.38 -11.88
CA VAL A 464 -16.60 -5.11 -11.68
C VAL A 464 -16.47 -3.64 -11.32
N HIS A 465 -15.72 -3.34 -10.26
CA HIS A 465 -15.38 -1.97 -9.88
C HIS A 465 -13.89 -1.73 -10.11
N SER A 466 -13.58 -0.76 -10.95
CA SER A 466 -12.21 -0.37 -11.30
C SER A 466 -11.61 0.61 -10.28
N GLY A 467 -10.43 0.29 -9.74
CA GLY A 467 -9.73 1.11 -8.75
C GLY A 467 -10.38 1.12 -7.36
N PHE A 468 -9.75 1.85 -6.44
CA PHE A 468 -10.26 2.07 -5.09
C PHE A 468 -10.03 3.52 -4.65
N ALA A 469 -11.11 4.24 -4.33
CA ALA A 469 -11.02 5.56 -3.71
C ALA A 469 -10.56 5.39 -2.25
N SER A 470 -9.34 5.82 -1.93
CA SER A 470 -8.74 5.66 -0.59
C SER A 470 -9.37 6.62 0.43
N PRO A 471 -9.08 6.52 1.74
CA PRO A 471 -9.53 7.50 2.73
C PRO A 471 -9.23 8.97 2.35
N ALA A 472 -8.17 9.22 1.56
CA ALA A 472 -7.83 10.53 1.02
C ALA A 472 -8.88 11.11 0.04
N SER A 473 -9.76 10.27 -0.50
CA SER A 473 -10.91 10.67 -1.32
C SER A 473 -12.15 11.09 -0.49
N GLY A 474 -12.07 11.08 0.84
CA GLY A 474 -13.10 11.59 1.74
C GLY A 474 -14.47 10.96 1.48
N LYS A 475 -15.48 11.78 1.12
CA LYS A 475 -16.85 11.28 0.89
C LYS A 475 -16.95 10.20 -0.18
N PHE A 476 -16.06 10.18 -1.17
CA PHE A 476 -16.11 9.20 -2.26
C PHE A 476 -15.63 7.81 -1.80
N ASN A 477 -14.77 7.74 -0.78
CA ASN A 477 -14.44 6.49 -0.09
C ASN A 477 -15.63 5.95 0.71
N GLN A 478 -16.43 6.83 1.32
CA GLN A 478 -17.65 6.43 2.01
C GLN A 478 -18.70 5.89 1.01
N GLN A 479 -18.93 6.60 -0.10
CA GLN A 479 -19.82 6.15 -1.17
C GLN A 479 -19.43 4.76 -1.71
N LEU A 480 -18.16 4.56 -2.07
CA LEU A 480 -17.64 3.24 -2.50
C LEU A 480 -17.91 2.16 -1.44
N LYS A 481 -17.65 2.44 -0.16
CA LYS A 481 -17.89 1.48 0.94
C LYS A 481 -19.36 1.13 1.12
N ASP A 482 -20.26 2.09 0.94
CA ASP A 482 -21.71 1.88 1.04
C ASP A 482 -22.22 1.09 -0.17
N GLU A 483 -21.75 1.40 -1.37
CA GLU A 483 -22.05 0.71 -2.63
C GLU A 483 -21.55 -0.74 -2.62
N PHE A 484 -20.30 -0.98 -2.19
CA PHE A 484 -19.76 -2.33 -1.98
C PHE A 484 -20.56 -3.10 -0.93
N THR A 485 -20.91 -2.46 0.19
CA THR A 485 -21.69 -3.08 1.27
C THR A 485 -23.07 -3.51 0.76
N ALA A 486 -23.79 -2.62 0.05
CA ALA A 486 -25.10 -2.91 -0.52
C ALA A 486 -25.04 -4.03 -1.56
N ARG A 487 -24.06 -4.00 -2.47
CA ARG A 487 -23.85 -5.03 -3.50
C ARG A 487 -23.52 -6.40 -2.87
N ILE A 488 -22.70 -6.44 -1.82
CA ILE A 488 -22.40 -7.68 -1.06
C ILE A 488 -23.65 -8.21 -0.36
N GLU A 489 -24.42 -7.35 0.33
CA GLU A 489 -25.61 -7.78 1.07
C GLU A 489 -26.76 -8.23 0.15
N GLN A 490 -26.91 -7.62 -1.04
CA GLN A 490 -27.79 -8.13 -2.10
C GLN A 490 -27.38 -9.56 -2.52
N LEU A 491 -26.13 -9.75 -2.96
CA LEU A 491 -25.65 -11.04 -3.45
C LEU A 491 -25.69 -12.14 -2.37
N LEU A 492 -25.55 -11.79 -1.10
CA LEU A 492 -25.70 -12.73 0.01
C LEU A 492 -27.16 -13.12 0.26
N ALA A 493 -28.12 -12.22 -0.02
CA ALA A 493 -29.56 -12.49 0.10
C ALA A 493 -30.14 -13.25 -1.10
N GLU A 494 -29.48 -13.23 -2.26
CA GLU A 494 -29.85 -14.03 -3.43
C GLU A 494 -29.80 -15.54 -3.12
N ARG A 495 -30.90 -16.26 -3.42
CA ARG A 495 -31.00 -17.71 -3.22
C ARG A 495 -30.02 -18.45 -4.15
N PRO A 496 -29.37 -19.55 -3.70
CA PRO A 496 -28.63 -20.43 -4.59
C PRO A 496 -29.54 -20.97 -5.70
N THR A 497 -29.11 -20.86 -6.96
CA THR A 497 -29.94 -21.12 -8.15
C THR A 497 -30.55 -22.53 -8.17
N ASN A 498 -29.88 -23.52 -7.56
CA ASN A 498 -30.39 -24.89 -7.43
C ASN A 498 -31.71 -24.98 -6.65
N GLN A 499 -31.94 -24.13 -5.64
CA GLN A 499 -33.19 -24.16 -4.86
C GLN A 499 -34.39 -23.67 -5.67
N LEU A 500 -34.17 -22.73 -6.60
CA LEU A 500 -35.21 -22.26 -7.52
C LEU A 500 -35.57 -23.36 -8.55
N ALA A 501 -34.60 -24.17 -8.97
CA ALA A 501 -34.86 -25.33 -9.81
C ALA A 501 -35.66 -26.41 -9.06
N GLU A 502 -35.36 -26.68 -7.78
CA GLU A 502 -36.09 -27.63 -6.94
C GLU A 502 -37.52 -27.15 -6.62
N GLU A 503 -37.73 -25.88 -6.27
CA GLU A 503 -39.08 -25.31 -6.06
C GLU A 503 -39.92 -25.30 -7.35
N SER A 504 -39.30 -25.02 -8.51
CA SER A 504 -40.01 -25.01 -9.82
C SER A 504 -40.30 -26.39 -10.42
N SER A 505 -39.77 -27.47 -9.81
CA SER A 505 -39.99 -28.85 -10.24
C SER A 505 -40.84 -29.68 -9.27
N ALA A 506 -41.31 -29.06 -8.17
CA ALA A 506 -42.35 -29.64 -7.32
C ALA A 506 -43.68 -29.74 -8.11
N PRO A 507 -44.30 -30.93 -8.23
CA PRO A 507 -45.58 -31.07 -8.92
C PRO A 507 -46.70 -30.39 -8.13
N ASP A 508 -47.61 -29.74 -8.84
CA ASP A 508 -48.83 -29.15 -8.26
C ASP A 508 -49.75 -30.24 -7.70
N VAL A 509 -49.68 -30.47 -6.39
CA VAL A 509 -50.60 -31.36 -5.66
C VAL A 509 -51.90 -30.59 -5.41
N GLY A 510 -52.67 -30.43 -6.50
CA GLY A 510 -53.92 -29.69 -6.50
C GLY A 510 -54.89 -30.20 -5.43
N GLN A 511 -55.47 -29.26 -4.67
CA GLN A 511 -56.46 -29.56 -3.64
C GLN A 511 -57.79 -29.96 -4.28
N GLN A 512 -58.36 -31.07 -3.79
CA GLN A 512 -59.74 -31.51 -4.03
C GLN A 512 -60.64 -31.10 -2.86
#